data_AF-M7YJC8-F1
#
_entry.id   AF-M7YJC8-F1
#
_cell.length_a   1.000
_cell.length_b   1.000
_cell.length_c   1.000
_cell.angle_alpha   90.00
_cell.angle_beta   90.00
_cell.angle_gamma   90.00
#
_symmetry.space_group_name_H-M   'P 1'
#
loop_
_entity.id
_entity.type
_entity.pdbx_description
1 polymer ?
#
loop_
_entity_poly.entity_id
_entity_poly.type
_entity_poly.pdbx_seq_one_letter_code
_entity_poly.pdbx_strand_id
1 'polypeptide(L)'
;MGIHRMILESDSQVLVHALNSDEYERALIGVLLRETRSICHANFESFSFSFCNRNCNKVAYELAAFGFRSGAANLSWIEYAPDFVSVLVASDIAEPV
;
A
#
# COMPACT_ATOMS: atom_id res chain seq x y z
N MET A 1 15.16 17.82 -4.73
CA MET A 1 13.96 17.54 -5.55
C MET A 1 13.37 16.24 -5.04
N GLY A 2 12.07 16.22 -4.72
CA GLY A 2 11.42 15.10 -4.04
C GLY A 2 10.07 14.80 -4.68
N ILE A 3 9.39 13.77 -4.18
CA ILE A 3 8.01 13.48 -4.59
C ILE A 3 7.12 14.61 -4.03
N HIS A 4 6.41 15.30 -4.91
CA HIS A 4 5.54 16.42 -4.50
C HIS A 4 4.07 16.02 -4.52
N ARG A 5 3.69 15.07 -5.38
CA ARG A 5 2.32 14.59 -5.53
C ARG A 5 2.29 13.07 -5.46
N MET A 6 1.37 12.51 -4.67
CA MET A 6 1.30 11.08 -4.43
C MET A 6 -0.13 10.53 -4.61
N ILE A 7 -0.26 9.41 -5.30
CA ILE A 7 -1.49 8.61 -5.32
C ILE A 7 -1.16 7.30 -4.61
N LEU A 8 -1.81 7.05 -3.47
CA LEU A 8 -1.66 5.81 -2.72
C LEU A 8 -2.83 4.90 -3.07
N GLU A 9 -2.52 3.74 -3.64
CA GLU A 9 -3.53 2.78 -4.09
C GLU A 9 -3.63 1.59 -3.14
N SER A 10 -4.85 1.08 -2.95
CA SER A 10 -5.11 -0.14 -2.19
C SER A 10 -6.29 -0.91 -2.77
N ASP A 11 -6.24 -2.23 -2.69
CA ASP A 11 -7.33 -3.14 -3.07
C ASP A 11 -8.37 -3.35 -1.95
N SER A 12 -8.27 -2.59 -0.85
CA SER A 12 -9.26 -2.59 0.24
C SER A 12 -10.14 -1.34 0.17
N GLN A 13 -11.38 -1.52 -0.31
CA GLN A 13 -12.37 -0.43 -0.35
C GLN A 13 -12.63 0.17 1.03
N VAL A 14 -12.67 -0.67 2.07
CA VAL A 14 -12.89 -0.22 3.46
C VAL A 14 -11.73 0.65 3.93
N LEU A 15 -10.48 0.27 3.63
CA LEU A 15 -9.32 1.07 4.01
C LEU A 15 -9.29 2.41 3.27
N VAL A 16 -9.52 2.40 1.96
CA VAL A 16 -9.56 3.63 1.15
C VAL A 16 -10.65 4.58 1.63
N HIS A 17 -11.85 4.05 1.93
CA HIS A 17 -12.94 4.85 2.51
C HIS A 17 -12.57 5.41 3.88
N ALA A 18 -11.98 4.61 4.76
CA ALA A 18 -11.55 5.03 6.09
C ALA A 18 -10.42 6.09 6.07
N LEU A 19 -9.55 6.06 5.06
CA LEU A 19 -8.51 7.07 4.87
C LEU A 19 -9.07 8.39 4.34
N ASN A 20 -10.13 8.34 3.53
CA ASN A 20 -10.80 9.50 2.94
C ASN A 20 -11.97 10.06 3.80
N SER A 21 -12.21 9.52 4.98
CA SER A 21 -13.31 9.95 5.86
C SER A 21 -12.89 9.97 7.34
N ASP A 22 -13.74 10.55 8.17
CA ASP A 22 -13.56 10.62 9.62
C ASP A 22 -14.42 9.57 10.37
N GLU A 23 -15.12 8.69 9.66
CA GLU A 23 -16.03 7.68 10.23
C GLU A 23 -15.33 6.69 11.18
N TYR A 24 -14.02 6.49 10.99
CA TYR A 24 -13.22 5.51 11.71
C TYR A 24 -12.28 6.13 12.75
N GLU A 25 -12.38 7.44 13.03
CA GLU A 25 -11.46 8.11 13.97
C GLU A 25 -11.53 7.54 15.39
N ARG A 26 -12.71 7.05 15.81
CA ARG A 26 -12.92 6.42 17.12
C ARG A 26 -12.73 4.90 17.11
N ALA A 27 -12.43 4.31 15.96
CA ALA A 27 -12.15 2.89 15.85
C ALA A 27 -10.76 2.57 16.41
N LEU A 28 -10.50 1.31 16.73
CA LEU A 28 -9.18 0.85 17.18
C LEU A 28 -8.05 1.21 16.18
N ILE A 29 -8.37 1.19 14.89
CA ILE A 29 -7.43 1.54 13.81
C ILE A 29 -7.30 3.06 13.58
N GLY A 30 -8.14 3.87 14.22
CA GLY A 30 -8.26 5.31 13.96
C GLY A 30 -6.96 6.08 14.17
N VAL A 31 -6.13 5.66 15.13
CA VAL A 31 -4.80 6.25 15.37
C VAL A 31 -3.90 6.08 14.15
N LEU A 32 -3.84 4.89 13.56
CA LEU A 32 -3.01 4.62 12.38
C LEU A 32 -3.50 5.37 11.14
N LEU A 33 -4.82 5.50 10.97
CA LEU A 33 -5.40 6.30 9.88
C LEU A 33 -5.00 7.79 10.01
N ARG A 34 -5.08 8.34 11.22
CA ARG A 34 -4.68 9.73 11.49
C ARG A 34 -3.19 9.96 11.31
N GLU A 35 -2.36 9.02 11.75
CA GLU A 35 -0.90 9.09 11.55
C GLU A 35 -0.55 9.04 10.07
N THR A 36 -1.19 8.13 9.31
CA THR A 36 -1.00 8.04 7.86
C THR A 36 -1.33 9.37 7.16
N ARG A 37 -2.50 9.96 7.45
CA ARG A 37 -2.88 11.28 6.92
C ARG A 37 -1.89 12.38 7.32
N SER A 38 -1.49 12.40 8.59
CA SER A 38 -0.54 13.40 9.11
C SER A 38 0.81 13.35 8.39
N ILE A 39 1.33 12.13 8.15
CA ILE A 39 2.57 11.94 7.39
C ILE A 39 2.40 12.46 5.96
N CYS A 40 1.28 12.16 5.30
CA CYS A 40 1.03 12.64 3.95
C CYS A 40 0.97 14.18 3.88
N HIS A 41 0.23 14.82 4.80
CA HIS A 41 0.14 16.28 4.89
C HIS A 41 1.48 16.96 5.18
N ALA A 42 2.34 16.34 5.99
CA ALA A 42 3.63 16.92 6.36
C ALA A 42 4.69 16.83 5.25
N ASN A 43 4.58 15.85 4.34
CA ASN A 43 5.65 15.51 3.41
C ASN A 43 5.31 15.77 1.93
N PHE A 44 4.03 15.92 1.55
CA PHE A 44 3.62 16.07 0.16
C PHE A 44 2.79 17.33 -0.06
N GLU A 45 2.96 17.94 -1.23
CA GLU A 45 2.15 19.10 -1.68
C GLU A 45 0.70 18.69 -1.94
N SER A 46 0.51 17.49 -2.49
CA SER A 46 -0.82 16.88 -2.62
C SER A 46 -0.74 15.36 -2.54
N PHE A 47 -1.81 14.75 -2.05
CA PHE A 47 -1.96 13.31 -2.01
C PHE A 47 -3.43 12.89 -2.19
N SER A 48 -3.64 11.65 -2.61
CA SER A 48 -4.97 11.02 -2.65
C SER A 48 -4.87 9.53 -2.34
N PHE A 49 -5.90 8.97 -1.72
CA PHE A 49 -6.06 7.54 -1.54
C PHE A 49 -7.09 7.01 -2.54
N SER A 50 -6.70 6.04 -3.36
CA SER A 50 -7.54 5.48 -4.42
C SER A 50 -7.71 3.97 -4.27
N PHE A 51 -8.88 3.48 -4.63
CA PHE A 51 -9.10 2.05 -4.76
C PHE A 51 -8.59 1.57 -6.11
N CYS A 52 -7.85 0.46 -6.11
CA CYS A 52 -7.50 -0.27 -7.33
C CYS A 52 -7.97 -1.73 -7.23
N ASN A 53 -8.21 -2.38 -8.37
CA ASN A 53 -8.53 -3.80 -8.35
C ASN A 53 -7.30 -4.58 -7.83
N ARG A 54 -7.51 -5.69 -7.10
CA ARG A 54 -6.40 -6.56 -6.65
C ARG A 54 -5.48 -7.00 -7.78
N ASN A 55 -6.00 -7.16 -9.00
CA ASN A 55 -5.20 -7.48 -10.18
C ASN A 55 -4.18 -6.39 -10.53
N CYS A 56 -4.45 -5.13 -10.19
CA CYS A 56 -3.53 -4.01 -10.32
C CYS A 56 -2.61 -3.84 -9.08
N ASN A 57 -2.83 -4.64 -8.04
CA ASN A 57 -2.11 -4.59 -6.76
C ASN A 57 -1.51 -5.96 -6.37
N LYS A 58 -1.27 -6.84 -7.36
CA LYS A 58 -0.86 -8.24 -7.13
C LYS A 58 0.42 -8.33 -6.32
N VAL A 59 1.41 -7.48 -6.60
CA VAL A 59 2.69 -7.45 -5.87
C VAL A 59 2.47 -7.18 -4.38
N ALA A 60 1.72 -6.14 -4.03
CA ALA A 60 1.45 -5.79 -2.63
C ALA A 60 0.62 -6.89 -1.94
N TYR A 61 -0.35 -7.47 -2.64
CA TYR A 61 -1.16 -8.58 -2.14
C TYR A 61 -0.29 -9.82 -1.81
N GLU A 62 0.57 -10.25 -2.73
CA GLU A 62 1.44 -11.41 -2.51
C GLU A 62 2.51 -11.13 -1.44
N LEU A 63 3.00 -9.89 -1.34
CA LEU A 63 3.88 -9.48 -0.26
C LEU A 63 3.22 -9.57 1.11
N ALA A 64 1.99 -9.09 1.26
CA ALA A 64 1.23 -9.20 2.50
C ALA A 64 0.99 -10.67 2.88
N ALA A 65 0.63 -11.50 1.89
CA ALA A 65 0.41 -12.93 2.10
C ALA A 65 1.71 -13.67 2.46
N PHE A 66 2.82 -13.34 1.82
CA PHE A 66 4.15 -13.87 2.13
C PHE A 66 4.57 -13.52 3.56
N GLY A 67 4.44 -12.25 3.95
CA GLY A 67 4.75 -11.79 5.32
C GLY A 67 3.92 -12.54 6.36
N PHE A 68 2.61 -12.66 6.16
CA PHE A 68 1.72 -13.42 7.03
C PHE A 68 2.12 -14.89 7.17
N ARG A 69 2.43 -15.56 6.05
CA ARG A 69 2.85 -16.97 6.03
C ARG A 69 4.22 -17.20 6.67
N SER A 70 5.10 -16.20 6.64
CA SER A 70 6.46 -16.33 7.19
C SER A 70 6.47 -16.58 8.70
N GLY A 71 5.44 -16.11 9.42
CA GLY A 71 5.38 -16.15 10.89
C GLY A 71 6.50 -15.36 11.58
N ALA A 72 7.37 -14.70 10.81
CA ALA A 72 8.51 -13.95 11.30
C ALA A 72 8.11 -12.47 11.46
N ALA A 73 8.27 -11.94 12.67
CA ALA A 73 7.94 -10.54 12.95
C ALA A 73 8.91 -9.56 12.28
N ASN A 74 10.15 -9.99 11.98
CA ASN A 74 11.26 -9.12 11.60
C ASN A 74 11.95 -9.59 10.31
N LEU A 75 11.17 -9.92 9.29
CA LEU A 75 11.74 -10.28 7.99
C LEU A 75 12.17 -9.00 7.25
N SER A 76 13.45 -8.92 6.88
CA SER A 76 13.98 -7.81 6.08
C SER A 76 14.66 -8.37 4.84
N TRP A 77 14.35 -7.81 3.68
CA TRP A 77 15.21 -7.93 2.51
C TRP A 77 16.32 -6.88 2.60
N ILE A 78 17.54 -7.23 2.19
CA ILE A 78 18.67 -6.29 2.19
C ILE A 78 18.99 -5.89 0.75
N GLU A 79 19.24 -6.88 -0.11
CA GLU A 79 19.74 -6.63 -1.45
C GLU A 79 18.72 -6.98 -2.55
N TYR A 80 17.96 -8.06 -2.36
CA TYR A 80 16.99 -8.54 -3.34
C TYR A 80 15.63 -8.78 -2.70
N ALA A 81 14.58 -8.38 -3.41
CA ALA A 81 13.22 -8.77 -3.10
C ALA A 81 13.03 -10.28 -3.35
N PRO A 82 12.04 -10.94 -2.71
CA PRO A 82 11.68 -12.32 -3.00
C PRO A 82 11.43 -12.54 -4.49
N ASP A 83 11.88 -13.67 -5.02
CA ASP A 83 11.85 -13.97 -6.47
C ASP A 83 10.47 -13.79 -7.11
N PHE A 84 9.40 -14.08 -6.36
CA PHE A 84 8.03 -13.91 -6.86
C PHE A 84 7.69 -12.46 -7.22
N VAL A 85 8.32 -11.47 -6.58
CA VAL A 85 8.10 -10.05 -6.89
C VAL A 85 8.53 -9.75 -8.32
N SER A 86 9.72 -10.20 -8.71
CA SER A 86 10.25 -10.02 -10.07
C SER A 86 9.36 -10.67 -11.12
N VAL A 87 8.80 -11.84 -10.82
CA VAL A 87 7.87 -12.55 -11.72
C VAL A 87 6.57 -11.77 -11.90
N LEU A 88 5.98 -11.26 -10.81
CA LEU A 88 4.75 -10.47 -10.87
C LEU A 88 4.95 -9.16 -11.64
N VAL A 89 6.05 -8.44 -11.36
CA VAL A 89 6.37 -7.19 -12.06
C VAL A 89 6.59 -7.44 -13.55
N ALA A 90 7.29 -8.53 -13.93
CA ALA A 90 7.49 -8.89 -15.32
C ALA A 90 6.15 -9.23 -16.02
N SER A 91 5.23 -9.89 -15.30
CA SER A 91 3.89 -10.20 -15.82
C SER A 91 3.09 -8.92 -16.09
N ASP A 92 3.12 -7.95 -15.18
CA ASP A 92 2.38 -6.69 -15.33
C ASP A 92 2.93 -5.85 -16.51
N ILE A 93 4.24 -5.89 -16.76
CA ILE A 93 4.87 -5.24 -17.92
C ILE A 93 4.45 -5.90 -19.25
N ALA A 94 4.20 -7.21 -19.24
CA ALA A 94 3.83 -7.98 -20.41
C ALA A 94 2.32 -7.93 -20.74
N GLU A 95 1.49 -7.43 -19.83
CA GLU A 95 0.05 -7.26 -20.09
C GLU A 95 -0.17 -6.17 -21.17
N PRO A 96 -0.90 -6.48 -22.26
CA PRO A 96 -1.17 -5.50 -23.32
C PRO A 96 -2.09 -4.37 -22.82
N VAL A 97 -1.76 -3.13 -23.20
CA VAL A 97 -2.48 -1.89 -22.86
C VAL A 97 -3.80 -1.76 -23.62
#